data_AF-A0AA42E9X2-F1
#
_entry.id   AF-A0AA42E9X2-F1
#
_cell.length_a   1.000
_cell.length_b   1.000
_cell.length_c   1.000
_cell.angle_alpha   90.00
_cell.angle_beta   90.00
_cell.angle_gamma   90.00
#
_symmetry.space_group_name_H-M   'P 1'
#
loop_
_entity.id
_entity.type
_entity.pdbx_description
1 polymer ?
#
loop_
_entity_poly.entity_id
_entity_poly.type
_entity_poly.pdbx_seq_one_letter_code
_entity_poly.pdbx_strand_id
1 'polypeptide(L)'
;AVKVTGALLHTQGGLVVDTDARVLRPDGTALPNLFAAGGAACGVSGSQASGYLSGNGLLAAVGLGRVAGLAAAGLAAADPAADDAAQRSPATCTDPDAAGRAG
;
A
#
# COMPACT_ATOMS: atom_id res chain seq x y z
N ALA A 1 -8.78 13.12 -35.65
CA ALA A 1 -8.44 13.94 -34.47
C ALA A 1 -9.27 13.47 -33.29
N VAL A 2 -8.73 13.50 -32.06
CA VAL A 2 -9.42 13.07 -30.83
C VAL A 2 -9.69 14.30 -29.95
N LYS A 3 -10.92 14.44 -29.45
CA LYS A 3 -11.31 15.52 -28.52
C LYS A 3 -10.77 15.19 -27.12
N VAL A 4 -9.99 16.09 -26.53
CA VAL A 4 -9.41 15.96 -25.18
C VAL A 4 -10.08 16.96 -24.23
N THR A 5 -10.37 16.52 -23.01
CA THR A 5 -10.86 17.35 -21.90
C THR A 5 -10.10 16.98 -20.62
N GLY A 6 -10.08 17.89 -19.64
CA GLY A 6 -9.51 17.61 -18.32
C GLY A 6 -10.36 16.64 -17.50
N ALA A 7 -9.70 15.87 -16.63
CA ALA A 7 -10.30 15.01 -15.62
C ALA A 7 -9.50 15.12 -14.31
N LEU A 8 -10.17 14.90 -13.16
CA LEU A 8 -9.48 14.73 -11.88
C LEU A 8 -8.77 13.38 -11.88
N LEU A 9 -7.45 13.38 -11.64
CA LEU A 9 -6.60 12.21 -11.89
C LEU A 9 -6.16 11.48 -10.61
N HIS A 10 -5.80 12.21 -9.54
CA HIS A 10 -5.45 11.62 -8.24
C HIS A 10 -5.51 12.68 -7.12
N THR A 11 -5.52 12.23 -5.86
CA THR A 11 -5.30 13.08 -4.68
C THR A 11 -3.80 13.13 -4.36
N GLN A 12 -3.32 14.29 -3.94
CA GLN A 12 -1.95 14.46 -3.44
C GLN A 12 -1.82 14.13 -1.94
N GLY A 13 -2.92 14.22 -1.20
CA GLY A 13 -2.97 13.83 0.19
C GLY A 13 -3.01 12.32 0.40
N GLY A 14 -2.98 11.91 1.66
CA GLY A 14 -3.00 10.52 2.10
C GLY A 14 -2.47 10.44 3.53
N LEU A 15 -2.25 9.22 4.02
CA LEU A 15 -1.66 8.98 5.33
C LEU A 15 -0.19 9.39 5.32
N VAL A 16 0.23 10.18 6.31
CA VAL A 16 1.64 10.52 6.49
C VAL A 16 2.37 9.27 6.97
N VAL A 17 3.51 8.96 6.37
CA VAL A 17 4.32 7.79 6.70
C VAL A 17 5.78 8.16 6.95
N ASP A 18 6.48 7.33 7.72
CA ASP A 18 7.94 7.39 7.86
C ASP A 18 8.68 6.68 6.71
N THR A 19 10.00 6.58 6.82
CA THR A 19 10.87 5.92 5.83
C THR A 19 10.64 4.41 5.70
N ASP A 20 10.01 3.78 6.70
CA ASP A 20 9.63 2.37 6.70
C ASP A 20 8.16 2.18 6.25
N ALA A 21 7.53 3.23 5.74
CA ALA A 21 6.13 3.29 5.34
C ALA A 21 5.12 3.07 6.47
N ARG A 22 5.51 3.24 7.75
CA ARG A 22 4.59 3.18 8.89
C ARG A 22 3.78 4.46 8.99
N VAL A 23 2.49 4.33 9.23
CA VAL A 23 1.58 5.46 9.38
C VAL A 23 1.89 6.23 10.65
N LEU A 24 1.99 7.55 10.52
CA LEU A 24 2.24 8.45 11.65
C LEU A 24 0.95 8.98 12.25
N ARG A 25 0.93 9.08 13.58
CA ARG A 25 -0.06 9.86 14.32
C ARG A 25 0.19 11.37 14.12
N PRO A 26 -0.77 12.23 14.48
CA PRO A 26 -0.58 13.69 14.44
C PRO A 26 0.59 14.20 15.29
N ASP A 27 0.98 13.47 16.34
CA ASP A 27 2.14 13.79 17.19
C ASP A 27 3.49 13.34 16.60
N GLY A 28 3.48 12.74 15.40
CA GLY A 28 4.67 12.23 14.72
C GLY A 28 5.09 10.82 15.13
N THR A 29 4.43 10.18 16.10
CA THR A 29 4.75 8.81 16.50
C THR A 29 4.18 7.80 15.52
N ALA A 30 4.92 6.73 15.23
CA ALA A 30 4.48 5.67 14.33
C ALA A 30 3.41 4.76 14.98
N LEU A 31 2.44 4.34 14.18
CA LEU A 31 1.59 3.18 14.45
C LEU A 31 2.39 1.93 14.06
N PRO A 32 2.83 1.10 15.02
CA PRO A 32 3.88 0.10 14.78
C PRO A 32 3.47 -1.01 13.81
N ASN A 33 2.18 -1.27 13.67
CA ASN A 33 1.60 -2.34 12.86
C ASN A 33 0.69 -1.84 11.73
N LEU A 34 0.73 -0.55 11.40
CA LEU A 34 -0.06 0.03 10.30
C LEU A 34 0.86 0.68 9.28
N PHE A 35 0.75 0.24 8.03
CA PHE A 35 1.57 0.69 6.91
C PHE A 35 0.68 1.24 5.78
N ALA A 36 1.19 2.21 5.02
CA ALA A 36 0.49 2.75 3.86
C ALA A 36 1.47 3.02 2.70
N ALA A 37 1.00 2.80 1.47
CA ALA A 37 1.78 3.04 0.26
C ALA A 37 0.86 3.45 -0.91
N GLY A 38 1.46 3.86 -2.04
CA GLY A 38 0.71 4.29 -3.22
C GLY A 38 -0.25 5.45 -2.91
N GLY A 39 -1.44 5.43 -3.51
CA GLY A 39 -2.45 6.48 -3.32
C GLY A 39 -3.05 6.57 -1.92
N ALA A 40 -2.79 5.59 -1.04
CA ALA A 40 -3.19 5.66 0.37
C ALA A 40 -2.21 6.47 1.23
N ALA A 41 -0.94 6.55 0.83
CA ALA A 41 0.07 7.37 1.48
C ALA A 41 0.07 8.79 0.91
N CYS A 42 0.52 9.75 1.72
CA CYS A 42 0.70 11.12 1.26
C CYS A 42 1.69 11.16 0.09
N GLY A 43 1.32 11.86 -0.98
CA GLY A 43 2.09 11.88 -2.22
C GLY A 43 3.45 12.56 -2.07
N VAL A 44 4.46 12.05 -2.76
CA VAL A 44 5.84 12.59 -2.73
C VAL A 44 5.99 13.95 -3.41
N SER A 45 4.98 14.38 -4.18
CA SER A 45 5.05 15.58 -5.01
C SER A 45 4.77 16.89 -4.26
N GLY A 46 4.60 16.85 -2.93
CA GLY A 46 4.28 18.03 -2.13
C GLY A 46 2.86 18.58 -2.39
N SER A 47 2.58 19.76 -1.83
CA SER A 47 1.25 20.40 -1.84
C SER A 47 0.93 21.19 -3.12
N GLN A 48 1.92 21.40 -3.99
CA GLN A 48 1.79 22.22 -5.19
C GLN A 48 1.98 21.39 -6.46
N ALA A 49 1.28 21.76 -7.54
CA ALA A 49 1.38 21.07 -8.82
C ALA A 49 2.81 21.07 -9.41
N SER A 50 3.61 22.10 -9.09
CA SER A 50 5.01 22.20 -9.53
C SER A 50 5.92 21.10 -8.97
N GLY A 51 5.54 20.47 -7.85
CA GLY A 51 6.29 19.33 -7.30
C GLY A 51 5.93 18.01 -7.96
N TYR A 52 4.88 17.96 -8.80
CA TYR A 52 4.47 16.76 -9.51
C TYR A 52 5.31 16.51 -10.76
N LEU A 53 5.89 15.31 -10.82
CA LEU A 53 6.58 14.79 -11.99
C LEU A 53 5.86 13.54 -12.50
N SER A 54 5.84 13.39 -13.83
CA SER A 54 5.34 12.18 -14.48
C SER A 54 6.05 10.95 -13.92
N GLY A 55 5.28 9.95 -13.46
CA GLY A 55 5.79 8.74 -12.84
C GLY A 55 5.80 8.74 -11.31
N ASN A 56 5.57 9.86 -10.63
CA ASN A 56 5.55 9.91 -9.16
C ASN A 56 4.49 8.99 -8.54
N GLY A 57 3.33 8.84 -9.20
CA GLY A 57 2.29 7.90 -8.75
C GLY A 57 2.76 6.44 -8.81
N LEU A 58 3.46 6.05 -9.89
CA LEU A 58 4.01 4.70 -10.04
C LEU A 58 5.17 4.48 -9.05
N LEU A 59 6.03 5.48 -8.86
CA LEU A 59 7.10 5.46 -7.86
C LEU A 59 6.53 5.25 -6.45
N ALA A 60 5.49 6.00 -6.07
CA ALA A 60 4.84 5.87 -4.78
C ALA A 60 4.13 4.50 -4.63
N ALA A 61 3.57 3.94 -5.69
CA ALA A 61 2.96 2.63 -5.65
C ALA A 61 4.00 1.50 -5.47
N VAL A 62 5.04 1.48 -6.31
CA VAL A 62 5.99 0.36 -6.37
C VAL A 62 7.11 0.50 -5.35
N GLY A 63 7.71 1.69 -5.25
CA GLY A 63 8.84 1.95 -4.35
C GLY A 63 8.41 1.86 -2.89
N LEU A 64 7.44 2.68 -2.49
CA LEU A 64 6.93 2.67 -1.12
C LEU A 64 6.18 1.38 -0.79
N GLY A 65 5.51 0.75 -1.78
CA GLY A 65 4.87 -0.55 -1.60
C GLY A 65 5.86 -1.67 -1.27
N ARG A 66 7.03 -1.67 -1.92
CA ARG A 66 8.12 -2.60 -1.58
C ARG A 66 8.63 -2.38 -0.15
N VAL A 67 8.83 -1.12 0.25
CA VAL A 67 9.27 -0.77 1.60
C VAL A 67 8.26 -1.25 2.65
N ALA A 68 6.98 -0.93 2.46
CA ALA A 68 5.90 -1.36 3.35
C ALA A 68 5.83 -2.89 3.48
N GLY A 69 5.94 -3.62 2.37
CA GLY A 69 5.91 -5.07 2.37
C GLY A 69 7.08 -5.70 3.15
N LEU A 70 8.30 -5.19 2.97
CA LEU A 70 9.47 -5.67 3.70
C LEU A 70 9.37 -5.37 5.20
N ALA A 71 8.92 -4.16 5.56
CA ALA A 71 8.75 -3.76 6.95
C ALA A 71 7.66 -4.59 7.65
N ALA A 72 6.51 -4.79 6.99
CA ALA A 72 5.42 -5.61 7.51
C ALA A 72 5.82 -7.09 7.65
N ALA A 73 6.54 -7.65 6.68
CA ALA A 73 7.05 -9.02 6.75
C ALA A 73 8.07 -9.20 7.90
N GLY A 74 8.97 -8.22 8.08
CA GLY A 74 9.92 -8.21 9.20
C GLY A 74 9.22 -8.14 10.56
N LEU A 75 8.17 -7.32 10.67
CA LEU A 75 7.35 -7.24 11.88
C LEU A 75 6.62 -8.56 12.17
N ALA A 76 6.01 -9.16 11.15
CA ALA A 76 5.31 -10.44 11.30
C ALA A 76 6.27 -11.56 11.70
N ALA A 77 7.45 -11.67 11.07
CA ALA A 77 8.43 -12.69 11.43
C ALA A 77 8.99 -12.53 12.87
N ALA A 78 8.91 -11.34 13.45
CA ALA A 78 9.32 -11.07 14.82
C ALA A 78 8.20 -11.29 15.86
N ASP A 79 6.95 -11.46 15.44
CA ASP A 79 5.80 -11.63 16.32
C ASP A 79 5.46 -13.13 16.49
N PRO A 80 5.56 -13.71 17.70
CA PRO A 80 5.24 -15.12 17.93
C PRO A 80 3.77 -15.48 17.64
N ALA A 81 2.86 -14.51 17.54
CA ALA A 81 1.47 -14.74 17.12
C ALA A 81 1.30 -14.84 15.59
N ALA A 82 2.24 -14.30 14.80
CA ALA A 82 2.16 -14.34 13.34
C ALA A 82 2.64 -15.68 12.76
N ASP A 83 3.43 -16.46 13.50
CA ASP A 83 3.84 -17.82 13.12
C ASP A 83 2.59 -18.72 12.91
N ASP A 84 1.56 -18.60 13.77
CA ASP A 84 0.27 -19.29 13.62
C ASP A 84 -0.57 -18.80 12.41
N ALA A 85 -0.43 -17.53 12.02
CA ALA A 85 -1.09 -16.98 10.83
C ALA A 85 -0.38 -17.38 9.53
N ALA A 86 0.96 -17.50 9.55
CA ALA A 86 1.76 -17.95 8.41
C ALA A 86 1.65 -19.46 8.16
N GLN A 87 1.42 -20.28 9.21
CA GLN A 87 1.15 -21.72 9.08
C GLN A 87 -0.26 -22.03 8.54
N ARG A 88 -1.21 -21.09 8.62
CA ARG A 88 -2.50 -21.20 7.92
C ARG A 88 -2.26 -20.96 6.44
N SER A 89 -1.95 -22.04 5.72
CA SER A 89 -1.78 -22.08 4.26
C SER A 89 -2.77 -21.14 3.57
N PRO A 90 -2.35 -20.31 2.60
CA PRO A 90 -3.33 -19.73 1.69
C PRO A 90 -4.00 -20.93 1.02
N ALA A 91 -5.32 -21.08 1.19
CA ALA A 91 -6.07 -22.06 0.43
C ALA A 91 -5.72 -21.83 -1.04
N THR A 92 -5.02 -22.80 -1.62
CA THR A 92 -4.53 -22.76 -2.99
C THR A 92 -5.70 -22.50 -3.92
N CYS A 93 -5.65 -21.40 -4.66
CA CYS A 93 -6.66 -21.00 -5.65
C CYS A 93 -6.69 -21.94 -6.88
N THR A 94 -6.38 -23.22 -6.71
CA THR A 94 -6.28 -24.25 -7.75
C THR A 94 -7.02 -25.52 -7.34
N ASP A 95 -8.21 -25.38 -6.77
CA ASP A 95 -9.18 -26.49 -6.73
C ASP A 95 -10.15 -26.37 -7.93
N PRO A 96 -10.08 -27.28 -8.92
CA PRO A 96 -10.99 -27.26 -10.07
C PRO A 96 -12.44 -27.69 -9.73
N ASP A 97 -12.73 -28.12 -8.50
CA ASP A 97 -14.03 -28.69 -8.10
C ASP A 97 -15.04 -27.70 -7.47
N ALA A 98 -14.72 -26.40 -7.42
CA ALA A 98 -15.63 -25.39 -6.86
C ALA A 98 -16.90 -25.12 -7.68
N ALA A 99 -17.03 -25.69 -8.89
CA ALA A 99 -18.20 -25.49 -9.76
C ALA A 99 -19.44 -26.35 -9.42
N GLY A 100 -19.35 -27.25 -8.43
CA GLY A 100 -20.40 -28.26 -8.19
C GLY A 100 -21.39 -28.01 -7.05
N ARG A 101 -21.33 -26.89 -6.32
CA ARG A 101 -22.14 -26.68 -5.10
C ARG A 101 -22.89 -25.35 -5.11
N ALA A 102 -23.81 -25.21 -6.06
CA ALA A 102 -24.96 -24.34 -5.96
C ALA A 102 -26.17 -25.10 -6.53
N GLY A 103 -26.77 -25.92 -5.68
CA GLY A 103 -28.07 -26.56 -5.89
C GLY A 103 -29.00 -26.17 -4.75
#